data_AF-A0A7K2W3T4-F1
#
_entry.id   AF-A0A7K2W3T4-F1
#
_cell.length_a   1.000
_cell.length_b   1.000
_cell.length_c   1.000
_cell.angle_alpha   90.00
_cell.angle_beta   90.00
_cell.angle_gamma   90.00
#
_symmetry.space_group_name_H-M   'P 1'
#
loop_
_entity.id
_entity.type
_entity.pdbx_description
1 polymer ?
#
loop_
_entity_poly.entity_id
_entity_poly.type
_entity_poly.pdbx_seq_one_letter_code
_entity_poly.pdbx_strand_id
1 'polypeptide(L)'
;MAGRLFAAQRLQLPLRTRLALLETVARQAERCAAAAVYETRQAGASWEEIAAAAGMTATQASALWDTPALRVLFPPRQPQTDRQAAAQRLADALAYLQCSSGVSVDQAAEQAGLEVPYLLQVLEGGSVPAWPEVYTLVTVFGGAAEELRVLWESARGAVHPPVLPPQGAAGYLAAALRGLYLAAGSPALSQLSGRALLPSSCIGQVLAGHHAPPWPATARLVRALGGRSEDIEPLWQAVLQAATALDGPQLPRQLGCADCRITAPHAP
;
A
#
# COMPACT_ATOMS: atom_id res chain seq x y z
N MET A 1 8.90 16.69 4.21
CA MET A 1 9.37 17.23 5.51
C MET A 1 10.60 18.13 5.38
N ALA A 2 11.58 17.85 4.51
CA ALA A 2 12.65 18.81 4.19
C ALA A 2 12.11 20.20 3.79
N GLY A 3 10.99 20.27 3.06
CA GLY A 3 10.31 21.53 2.76
C GLY A 3 9.84 22.35 3.97
N ARG A 4 9.47 21.72 5.10
CA ARG A 4 9.10 22.43 6.34
C ARG A 4 10.33 22.97 7.07
N LEU A 5 11.46 22.25 7.00
CA LEU A 5 12.75 22.74 7.47
C LEU A 5 13.23 23.95 6.65
N PHE A 6 13.18 23.85 5.31
CA PHE A 6 13.53 24.94 4.41
C PHE A 6 12.60 26.15 4.57
N ALA A 7 11.29 25.93 4.72
CA ALA A 7 10.33 26.98 5.04
C ALA A 7 10.62 27.62 6.41
N ALA A 8 10.95 26.82 7.45
CA ALA A 8 11.32 27.32 8.76
C ALA A 8 12.60 28.15 8.75
N GLN A 9 13.58 27.77 7.92
CA GLN A 9 14.84 28.49 7.74
C GLN A 9 14.61 29.80 6.95
N ARG A 10 13.76 29.77 5.92
CA ARG A 10 13.37 30.95 5.13
C ARG A 10 12.52 31.95 5.92
N LEU A 11 11.68 31.46 6.84
CA LEU A 11 10.83 32.26 7.73
C LEU A 11 11.53 32.66 9.04
N GLN A 12 12.84 32.38 9.19
CA GLN A 12 13.64 32.63 10.39
C GLN A 12 12.97 32.16 11.70
N LEU A 13 12.32 30.99 11.67
CA LEU A 13 11.69 30.43 12.86
C LEU A 13 12.73 30.18 13.97
N PRO A 14 12.31 30.21 15.25
CA PRO A 14 13.20 30.02 16.39
C PRO A 14 14.05 28.75 16.26
N LEU A 15 15.32 28.82 16.68
CA LEU A 15 16.30 27.73 16.58
C LEU A 15 15.73 26.39 17.08
N ARG A 16 15.01 26.40 18.22
CA ARG A 16 14.35 25.23 18.81
C ARG A 16 13.40 24.51 17.82
N THR A 17 12.62 25.26 17.04
CA THR A 17 11.64 24.71 16.10
C THR A 17 12.35 24.10 14.90
N ARG A 18 13.46 24.72 14.45
CA ARG A 18 14.28 24.16 13.37
C ARG A 18 15.00 22.88 13.82
N LEU A 19 15.55 22.85 15.04
CA LEU A 19 16.21 21.66 15.60
C LEU A 19 15.24 20.49 15.78
N ALA A 20 14.03 20.74 16.31
CA ALA A 20 13.01 19.69 16.42
C ALA A 20 12.57 19.14 15.05
N LEU A 21 12.49 20.00 14.03
CA LEU A 21 12.23 19.57 12.65
C LEU A 21 13.38 18.76 12.07
N LEU A 22 14.64 19.13 12.33
CA LEU A 22 15.82 18.35 11.93
C LEU A 22 15.82 16.96 12.55
N GLU A 23 15.57 16.88 13.86
CA GLU A 23 15.53 15.60 14.58
C GLU A 23 14.40 14.68 14.09
N THR A 24 13.28 15.28 13.68
CA THR A 24 12.17 14.53 13.04
C THR A 24 12.58 14.01 11.67
N VAL A 25 13.25 14.84 10.86
CA VAL A 25 13.75 14.44 9.53
C VAL A 25 14.84 13.37 9.65
N ALA A 26 15.75 13.49 10.60
CA ALA A 26 16.81 12.51 10.87
C ALA A 26 16.21 11.15 11.23
N ARG A 27 15.30 11.09 12.21
CA ARG A 27 14.59 9.85 12.57
C ARG A 27 13.82 9.24 11.41
N GLN A 28 13.24 10.07 10.54
CA GLN A 28 12.52 9.57 9.38
C GLN A 28 13.46 9.03 8.29
N ALA A 29 14.60 9.70 8.07
CA ALA A 29 15.64 9.24 7.17
C ALA A 29 16.25 7.91 7.66
N GLU A 30 16.51 7.77 8.96
CA GLU A 30 16.97 6.53 9.58
C GLU A 30 15.97 5.38 9.37
N ARG A 31 14.67 5.64 9.52
CA ARG A 31 13.62 4.63 9.26
C ARG A 31 13.52 4.24 7.80
N CYS A 32 13.72 5.18 6.88
CA CYS A 32 13.75 4.90 5.43
C CYS A 32 15.01 4.12 5.04
N ALA A 33 16.17 4.49 5.58
CA ALA A 33 17.42 3.76 5.36
C ALA A 33 17.34 2.33 5.91
N ALA A 34 16.78 2.17 7.12
CA ALA A 34 16.56 0.85 7.71
C ALA A 34 15.60 -0.02 6.88
N ALA A 35 14.51 0.56 6.34
CA ALA A 35 13.59 -0.16 5.46
C ALA A 35 14.28 -0.64 4.18
N ALA A 36 15.02 0.24 3.50
CA ALA A 36 15.75 -0.11 2.28
C ALA A 36 16.84 -1.18 2.53
N VAL A 37 17.59 -1.05 3.61
CA VAL A 37 18.60 -2.04 4.02
C VAL A 37 17.95 -3.39 4.32
N TYR A 38 16.83 -3.38 5.03
CA TYR A 38 16.08 -4.59 5.38
C TYR A 38 15.52 -5.31 4.14
N GLU A 39 14.95 -4.57 3.18
CA GLU A 39 14.48 -5.11 1.89
C GLU A 39 15.62 -5.73 1.09
N THR A 40 16.77 -5.05 1.03
CA THR A 40 17.95 -5.54 0.31
C THR A 40 18.50 -6.81 0.97
N ARG A 41 18.51 -6.90 2.30
CA ARG A 41 18.87 -8.12 3.04
C ARG A 41 17.92 -9.28 2.74
N GLN A 42 16.61 -9.02 2.63
CA GLN A 42 15.60 -10.03 2.31
C GLN A 42 15.71 -10.52 0.86
N ALA A 43 16.18 -9.68 -0.06
CA ALA A 43 16.51 -10.07 -1.44
C ALA A 43 17.79 -10.92 -1.55
N GLY A 44 18.47 -11.20 -0.42
CA GLY A 44 19.65 -12.05 -0.37
C GLY A 44 20.98 -11.30 -0.37
N ALA A 45 20.98 -9.96 -0.38
CA ALA A 45 22.22 -9.20 -0.37
C ALA A 45 23.01 -9.39 0.93
N SER A 46 24.32 -9.39 0.78
CA SER A 46 25.26 -9.49 1.90
C SER A 46 25.44 -8.14 2.61
N TRP A 47 25.91 -8.17 3.85
CA TRP A 47 26.26 -6.94 4.57
C TRP A 47 27.42 -6.19 3.90
N GLU A 48 28.26 -6.85 3.10
CA GLU A 48 29.35 -6.21 2.35
C GLU A 48 28.82 -5.36 1.20
N GLU A 49 27.84 -5.86 0.44
CA GLU A 49 27.20 -5.12 -0.66
C GLU A 49 26.44 -3.89 -0.15
N ILE A 50 25.71 -4.07 0.95
CA ILE A 50 24.94 -2.99 1.58
C ILE A 50 25.86 -1.92 2.17
N ALA A 51 26.95 -2.34 2.81
CA ALA A 51 27.90 -1.42 3.40
C ALA A 51 28.68 -0.64 2.34
N ALA A 52 29.04 -1.29 1.22
CA ALA A 52 29.65 -0.63 0.07
C ALA A 52 28.74 0.46 -0.52
N ALA A 53 27.44 0.17 -0.68
CA ALA A 53 26.46 1.15 -1.17
C ALA A 53 26.26 2.33 -0.20
N ALA A 54 26.40 2.09 1.10
CA ALA A 54 26.27 3.11 2.14
C ALA A 54 27.58 3.82 2.53
N GLY A 55 28.70 3.47 1.87
CA GLY A 55 30.02 4.06 2.15
C GLY A 55 30.57 3.73 3.54
N MET A 56 30.20 2.59 4.12
CA MET A 56 30.58 2.14 5.46
C MET A 56 31.13 0.72 5.45
N THR A 57 31.60 0.23 6.60
CA THR A 57 32.07 -1.16 6.72
C THR A 57 30.91 -2.10 7.04
N ALA A 58 31.03 -3.39 6.66
CA ALA A 58 30.00 -4.41 6.94
C ALA A 58 29.66 -4.51 8.43
N THR A 59 30.66 -4.36 9.31
CA THR A 59 30.50 -4.36 10.77
C THR A 59 29.72 -3.14 11.26
N GLN A 60 29.95 -1.94 10.68
CA GLN A 60 29.18 -0.74 11.01
C GLN A 60 27.73 -0.86 10.53
N ALA A 61 27.53 -1.37 9.32
CA ALA A 61 26.21 -1.61 8.74
C ALA A 61 25.41 -2.61 9.57
N SER A 62 25.99 -3.77 9.94
CA SER A 62 25.30 -4.77 10.76
C SER A 62 25.02 -4.26 12.18
N ALA A 63 25.94 -3.52 12.80
CA ALA A 63 25.72 -2.94 14.13
C ALA A 63 24.60 -1.89 14.14
N LEU A 64 24.46 -1.12 13.06
CA LEU A 64 23.44 -0.08 12.95
C LEU A 64 22.06 -0.65 12.59
N TRP A 65 22.00 -1.65 11.70
CA TRP A 65 20.75 -2.10 11.08
C TRP A 65 20.27 -3.50 11.51
N ASP A 66 21.06 -4.27 12.25
CA ASP A 66 20.67 -5.58 12.80
C ASP A 66 20.21 -5.50 14.29
N THR A 67 19.76 -4.32 14.71
CA THR A 67 19.35 -4.08 16.11
C THR A 67 17.98 -4.72 16.42
N PRO A 68 17.77 -5.23 17.65
CA PRO A 68 16.48 -5.82 18.05
C PRO A 68 15.30 -4.83 17.93
N ALA A 69 15.55 -3.53 18.08
CA ALA A 69 14.54 -2.49 17.85
C ALA A 69 14.05 -2.44 16.40
N LEU A 70 14.95 -2.66 15.42
CA LEU A 70 14.58 -2.70 14.00
C LEU A 70 13.87 -4.02 13.63
N ARG A 71 14.19 -5.15 14.27
CA ARG A 71 13.44 -6.41 14.07
C ARG A 71 12.00 -6.35 14.58
N VAL A 72 11.74 -5.57 15.63
CA VAL A 72 10.37 -5.33 16.13
C VAL A 72 9.59 -4.43 15.18
N LEU A 73 10.25 -3.45 14.56
CA LEU A 73 9.63 -2.54 13.59
C LEU A 73 9.48 -3.16 12.19
N PHE A 74 10.33 -4.12 11.85
CA PHE A 74 10.36 -4.85 10.58
C PHE A 74 10.47 -6.36 10.85
N PRO A 75 9.40 -7.00 11.35
CA PRO A 75 9.43 -8.43 11.63
C PRO A 75 9.77 -9.22 10.35
N PRO A 76 10.59 -10.30 10.46
CA PRO A 76 10.88 -11.19 9.34
C PRO A 76 9.60 -11.60 8.62
N ARG A 77 9.61 -11.56 7.28
CA ARG A 77 8.50 -12.09 6.48
C ARG A 77 8.15 -13.48 6.98
N GLN A 78 6.88 -13.69 7.30
CA GLN A 78 6.33 -15.01 7.60
C GLN A 78 5.37 -15.32 6.46
N PRO A 79 5.84 -15.94 5.35
CA PRO A 79 5.06 -16.06 4.13
C PRO A 79 3.70 -16.73 4.35
N GLN A 80 3.62 -17.64 5.32
CA GLN A 80 2.38 -18.32 5.68
C GLN A 80 1.39 -17.40 6.40
N THR A 81 1.83 -16.70 7.46
CA THR A 81 1.02 -15.74 8.20
C THR A 81 0.56 -14.59 7.30
N ASP A 82 1.46 -14.14 6.42
CA ASP A 82 1.20 -13.09 5.44
C ASP A 82 0.12 -13.51 4.43
N ARG A 83 0.22 -14.75 3.91
CA ARG A 83 -0.76 -15.32 2.99
C ARG A 83 -2.11 -15.50 3.66
N GLN A 84 -2.14 -15.98 4.90
CA GLN A 84 -3.39 -16.16 5.66
C GLN A 84 -4.06 -14.81 5.95
N ALA A 85 -3.28 -13.79 6.33
CA ALA A 85 -3.82 -12.45 6.51
C ALA A 85 -4.34 -11.84 5.19
N ALA A 86 -3.70 -12.14 4.06
CA ALA A 86 -4.19 -11.73 2.73
C ALA A 86 -5.48 -12.47 2.32
N ALA A 87 -5.56 -13.78 2.59
CA ALA A 87 -6.77 -14.57 2.38
C ALA A 87 -7.94 -14.01 3.22
N GLN A 88 -7.67 -13.66 4.48
CA GLN A 88 -8.69 -13.04 5.34
C GLN A 88 -9.17 -11.70 4.78
N ARG A 89 -8.28 -10.82 4.31
CA ARG A 89 -8.69 -9.54 3.71
C ARG A 89 -9.53 -9.73 2.44
N LEU A 90 -9.21 -10.74 1.62
CA LEU A 90 -10.03 -11.08 0.46
C LEU A 90 -11.43 -11.52 0.89
N ALA A 91 -11.52 -12.39 1.90
CA ALA A 91 -12.78 -12.85 2.46
C ALA A 91 -13.59 -11.70 3.06
N ASP A 92 -12.97 -10.82 3.85
CA ASP A 92 -13.61 -9.65 4.45
C ASP A 92 -14.17 -8.71 3.38
N ALA A 93 -13.43 -8.49 2.28
CA ALA A 93 -13.91 -7.68 1.15
C ALA A 93 -15.11 -8.32 0.44
N LEU A 94 -15.08 -9.63 0.19
CA LEU A 94 -16.19 -10.36 -0.41
C LEU A 94 -17.42 -10.38 0.50
N ALA A 95 -17.24 -10.61 1.80
CA ALA A 95 -18.31 -10.58 2.80
C ALA A 95 -18.92 -9.19 2.92
N TYR A 96 -18.09 -8.13 2.90
CA TYR A 96 -18.58 -6.75 2.88
C TYR A 96 -19.43 -6.48 1.62
N LEU A 97 -18.94 -6.87 0.44
CA LEU A 97 -19.68 -6.72 -0.82
C LEU A 97 -21.01 -7.48 -0.78
N GLN A 98 -20.99 -8.75 -0.34
CA GLN A 98 -22.19 -9.56 -0.19
C GLN A 98 -23.22 -8.90 0.72
N CYS A 99 -22.82 -8.48 1.93
CA CYS A 99 -23.68 -7.77 2.87
C CYS A 99 -24.25 -6.47 2.28
N SER A 100 -23.44 -5.71 1.54
CA SER A 100 -23.86 -4.43 0.95
C SER A 100 -24.76 -4.58 -0.28
N SER A 101 -24.67 -5.71 -0.99
CA SER A 101 -25.42 -5.99 -2.22
C SER A 101 -26.88 -6.40 -1.95
N GLY A 102 -27.17 -6.91 -0.76
CA GLY A 102 -28.47 -7.49 -0.42
C GLY A 102 -28.76 -8.86 -1.06
N VAL A 103 -27.83 -9.41 -1.85
CA VAL A 103 -27.93 -10.74 -2.46
C VAL A 103 -27.67 -11.81 -1.39
N SER A 104 -28.55 -12.80 -1.26
CA SER A 104 -28.35 -13.88 -0.29
C SER A 104 -27.22 -14.81 -0.72
N VAL A 105 -26.61 -15.52 0.24
CA VAL A 105 -25.56 -16.52 -0.05
C VAL A 105 -26.08 -17.61 -0.99
N ASP A 106 -27.32 -18.05 -0.82
CA ASP A 106 -27.94 -19.07 -1.69
C ASP A 106 -28.09 -18.58 -3.14
N GLN A 107 -28.58 -17.35 -3.32
CA GLN A 107 -28.73 -16.72 -4.63
C GLN A 107 -27.37 -16.51 -5.30
N ALA A 108 -26.37 -16.08 -4.52
CA ALA A 108 -25.03 -15.86 -5.04
C ALA A 108 -24.35 -17.17 -5.45
N ALA A 109 -24.52 -18.24 -4.68
CA ALA A 109 -24.03 -19.58 -5.01
C ALA A 109 -24.65 -20.10 -6.31
N GLU A 110 -25.98 -19.98 -6.45
CA GLU A 110 -26.70 -20.36 -7.67
C GLU A 110 -26.21 -19.57 -8.90
N GLN A 111 -26.12 -18.24 -8.78
CA GLN A 111 -25.67 -17.38 -9.88
C GLN A 111 -24.19 -17.58 -10.26
N ALA A 112 -23.35 -17.95 -9.30
CA ALA A 112 -21.94 -18.23 -9.53
C ALA A 112 -21.65 -19.68 -9.95
N GLY A 113 -22.65 -20.57 -9.91
CA GLY A 113 -22.48 -22.00 -10.15
C GLY A 113 -21.61 -22.68 -9.09
N LEU A 114 -21.70 -22.23 -7.84
CA LEU A 114 -20.92 -22.71 -6.69
C LEU A 114 -21.83 -23.42 -5.68
N GLU A 115 -21.24 -24.31 -4.88
CA GLU A 115 -21.93 -24.93 -3.75
C GLU A 115 -21.99 -23.96 -2.55
N VAL A 116 -23.13 -23.87 -1.87
CA VAL A 116 -23.32 -22.97 -0.70
C VAL A 116 -22.27 -23.19 0.39
N PRO A 117 -21.93 -24.44 0.81
CA PRO A 117 -20.88 -24.66 1.80
C PRO A 117 -19.50 -24.16 1.36
N TYR A 118 -19.20 -24.25 0.05
CA TYR A 118 -17.94 -23.74 -0.50
C TYR A 118 -17.91 -22.21 -0.48
N LEU A 119 -19.01 -21.55 -0.86
CA LEU A 119 -19.11 -20.10 -0.80
C LEU A 119 -18.97 -19.58 0.64
N LEU A 120 -19.57 -20.24 1.63
CA LEU A 120 -19.38 -19.88 3.04
C LEU A 120 -17.91 -19.99 3.47
N GLN A 121 -17.20 -21.06 3.08
CA GLN A 121 -15.76 -21.17 3.34
C GLN A 121 -14.94 -20.04 2.70
N VAL A 122 -15.31 -19.58 1.52
CA VAL A 122 -14.67 -18.44 0.86
C VAL A 122 -14.92 -17.15 1.64
N LEU A 123 -16.17 -16.89 2.06
CA LEU A 123 -16.55 -15.69 2.82
C LEU A 123 -15.97 -15.67 4.24
N GLU A 124 -15.69 -16.84 4.82
CA GLU A 124 -15.05 -16.98 6.13
C GLU A 124 -13.51 -16.99 6.05
N GLY A 125 -12.93 -17.00 4.85
CA GLY A 125 -11.47 -17.05 4.64
C GLY A 125 -10.84 -18.43 4.80
N GLY A 126 -11.65 -19.48 4.89
CA GLY A 126 -11.21 -20.88 4.93
C GLY A 126 -10.72 -21.41 3.58
N SER A 127 -11.07 -20.76 2.47
CA SER A 127 -10.65 -21.12 1.12
C SER A 127 -10.31 -19.89 0.28
N VAL A 128 -9.25 -19.98 -0.55
CA VAL A 128 -8.89 -18.96 -1.54
C VAL A 128 -9.34 -19.44 -2.92
N PRO A 129 -10.43 -18.88 -3.48
CA PRO A 129 -10.97 -19.31 -4.77
C PRO A 129 -10.04 -18.98 -5.95
N ALA A 130 -10.30 -19.59 -7.10
CA ALA A 130 -9.65 -19.22 -8.35
C ALA A 130 -10.09 -17.83 -8.81
N TRP A 131 -9.28 -17.16 -9.63
CA TRP A 131 -9.61 -15.81 -10.10
C TRP A 131 -10.96 -15.70 -10.83
N PRO A 132 -11.36 -16.64 -11.72
CA PRO A 132 -12.66 -16.58 -12.37
C PRO A 132 -13.82 -16.63 -11.36
N GLU A 133 -13.68 -17.38 -10.27
CA GLU A 133 -14.71 -17.46 -9.22
C GLU A 133 -14.80 -16.15 -8.43
N VAL A 134 -13.67 -15.53 -8.09
CA VAL A 134 -13.65 -14.17 -7.48
C VAL A 134 -14.33 -13.17 -8.40
N TYR A 135 -14.00 -13.19 -9.69
CA TYR A 135 -14.58 -12.29 -10.68
C TYR A 135 -16.10 -12.43 -10.75
N THR A 136 -16.60 -13.66 -10.83
CA THR A 136 -18.04 -13.95 -10.86
C THR A 136 -18.72 -13.49 -9.58
N LEU A 137 -18.16 -13.81 -8.41
CA LEU A 137 -18.74 -13.40 -7.12
C LEU A 137 -18.81 -11.88 -6.97
N VAL A 138 -17.73 -11.16 -7.32
CA VAL A 138 -17.73 -9.69 -7.27
C VAL A 138 -18.77 -9.10 -8.22
N THR A 139 -18.91 -9.67 -9.42
CA THR A 139 -19.92 -9.24 -10.39
C THR A 139 -21.33 -9.47 -9.87
N VAL A 140 -21.59 -10.63 -9.26
CA VAL A 140 -22.87 -10.97 -8.60
C VAL A 140 -23.18 -9.99 -7.47
N PHE A 141 -22.18 -9.61 -6.68
CA PHE A 141 -22.35 -8.63 -5.60
C PHE A 141 -22.37 -7.17 -6.09
N GLY A 142 -22.27 -6.91 -7.40
CA GLY A 142 -22.31 -5.57 -7.98
C GLY A 142 -21.06 -4.72 -7.71
N GLY A 143 -19.93 -5.35 -7.38
CA GLY A 143 -18.64 -4.69 -7.18
C GLY A 143 -17.78 -4.63 -8.45
N ALA A 144 -16.58 -4.06 -8.32
CA ALA A 144 -15.57 -4.06 -9.38
C ALA A 144 -14.48 -5.10 -9.07
N ALA A 145 -14.34 -6.11 -9.93
CA ALA A 145 -13.43 -7.24 -9.69
C ALA A 145 -11.97 -6.78 -9.57
N GLU A 146 -11.58 -5.73 -10.29
CA GLU A 146 -10.25 -5.13 -10.26
C GLU A 146 -9.83 -4.69 -8.86
N GLU A 147 -10.79 -4.37 -7.98
CA GLU A 147 -10.51 -3.94 -6.61
C GLU A 147 -9.96 -5.08 -5.76
N LEU A 148 -10.39 -6.32 -6.02
CA LEU A 148 -9.96 -7.49 -5.25
C LEU A 148 -8.73 -8.19 -5.85
N ARG A 149 -8.26 -7.76 -7.03
CA ARG A 149 -7.18 -8.43 -7.76
C ARG A 149 -5.91 -8.59 -6.93
N VAL A 150 -5.45 -7.49 -6.32
CA VAL A 150 -4.19 -7.50 -5.54
C VAL A 150 -4.33 -8.29 -4.24
N LEU A 151 -5.53 -8.27 -3.62
CA LEU A 151 -5.82 -9.09 -2.44
C LEU A 151 -5.75 -10.58 -2.79
N TRP A 152 -6.33 -10.97 -3.92
CA TRP A 152 -6.27 -12.34 -4.42
C TRP A 152 -4.85 -12.79 -4.76
N GLU A 153 -4.07 -11.96 -5.47
CA GLU A 153 -2.67 -12.27 -5.78
C GLU A 153 -1.85 -12.47 -4.50
N SER A 154 -2.01 -11.57 -3.52
CA SER A 154 -1.37 -11.66 -2.21
C SER A 154 -1.79 -12.93 -1.44
N ALA A 155 -3.07 -13.30 -1.49
CA ALA A 155 -3.61 -14.54 -0.89
C ALA A 155 -3.11 -15.81 -1.57
N ARG A 156 -2.71 -15.73 -2.86
CA ARG A 156 -2.04 -16.83 -3.57
C ARG A 156 -0.53 -16.83 -3.35
N GLY A 157 0.03 -15.82 -2.68
CA GLY A 157 1.46 -15.60 -2.53
C GLY A 157 2.16 -15.12 -3.81
N ALA A 158 1.38 -14.64 -4.78
CA ALA A 158 1.89 -14.02 -5.99
C ALA A 158 2.07 -12.51 -5.72
N VAL A 159 3.29 -12.03 -5.87
CA VAL A 159 3.58 -10.59 -5.92
C VAL A 159 4.35 -10.36 -7.20
N HIS A 160 3.64 -10.10 -8.29
CA HIS A 160 4.25 -9.81 -9.57
C HIS A 160 4.06 -8.34 -9.91
N PRO A 161 5.14 -7.61 -10.29
CA PRO A 161 4.97 -6.27 -10.82
C PRO A 161 4.15 -6.37 -12.11
N PRO A 162 2.96 -5.76 -12.17
CA PRO A 162 2.14 -5.85 -13.37
C PRO A 162 2.74 -4.95 -14.46
N VAL A 163 2.70 -5.41 -15.70
CA VAL A 163 2.93 -4.54 -16.86
C VAL A 163 1.66 -3.73 -17.06
N LEU A 164 1.71 -2.44 -16.72
CA LEU A 164 0.55 -1.55 -16.81
C LEU A 164 0.58 -0.73 -18.10
N PRO A 165 -0.58 -0.47 -18.72
CA PRO A 165 -0.68 0.54 -19.76
C PRO A 165 -0.35 1.93 -19.17
N PRO A 166 0.33 2.82 -19.94
CA PRO A 166 0.65 4.18 -19.49
C PRO A 166 -0.59 4.98 -19.10
N GLN A 167 -1.65 4.86 -19.89
CA GLN A 167 -2.94 5.51 -19.63
C GLN A 167 -3.73 4.69 -18.61
N GLY A 168 -4.23 5.35 -17.56
CA GLY A 168 -5.07 4.70 -16.55
C GLY A 168 -4.31 3.93 -15.47
N ALA A 169 -2.97 3.96 -15.45
CA ALA A 169 -2.14 3.28 -14.45
C ALA A 169 -2.56 3.62 -13.00
N ALA A 170 -2.85 4.88 -12.71
CA ALA A 170 -3.35 5.32 -11.40
C ALA A 170 -4.66 4.63 -10.98
N GLY A 171 -5.49 4.22 -11.94
CA GLY A 171 -6.72 3.48 -11.71
C GLY A 171 -6.48 2.09 -11.11
N TYR A 172 -5.38 1.41 -11.48
CA TYR A 172 -5.00 0.12 -10.90
C TYR A 172 -4.58 0.25 -9.42
N LEU A 173 -3.78 1.27 -9.11
CA LEU A 173 -3.43 1.56 -7.71
C LEU A 173 -4.68 1.92 -6.90
N ALA A 174 -5.58 2.73 -7.46
CA ALA A 174 -6.81 3.09 -6.80
C ALA A 174 -7.73 1.88 -6.60
N ALA A 175 -7.81 0.97 -7.57
CA ALA A 175 -8.56 -0.28 -7.41
C ALA A 175 -8.00 -1.11 -6.25
N ALA A 176 -6.68 -1.30 -6.18
CA ALA A 176 -6.05 -2.02 -5.08
C ALA A 176 -6.32 -1.37 -3.71
N LEU A 177 -6.27 -0.03 -3.63
CA LEU A 177 -6.61 0.72 -2.42
C LEU A 177 -8.10 0.63 -2.06
N ARG A 178 -9.00 0.59 -3.05
CA ARG A 178 -10.43 0.35 -2.84
C ARG A 178 -10.70 -1.06 -2.33
N GLY A 179 -9.99 -2.08 -2.83
CA GLY A 179 -10.05 -3.42 -2.26
C GLY A 179 -9.71 -3.46 -0.77
N LEU A 180 -8.61 -2.81 -0.38
CA LEU A 180 -8.23 -2.66 1.03
C LEU A 180 -9.27 -1.84 1.83
N TYR A 181 -9.88 -0.84 1.21
CA TYR A 181 -10.96 -0.06 1.82
C TYR A 181 -12.22 -0.90 2.07
N LEU A 182 -12.60 -1.76 1.13
CA LEU A 182 -13.70 -2.72 1.29
C LEU A 182 -13.40 -3.73 2.39
N ALA A 183 -12.20 -4.33 2.38
CA ALA A 183 -11.77 -5.27 3.41
C ALA A 183 -11.79 -4.66 4.82
N ALA A 184 -11.48 -3.36 4.93
CA ALA A 184 -11.55 -2.62 6.19
C ALA A 184 -13.00 -2.25 6.63
N GLY A 185 -14.02 -2.66 5.87
CA GLY A 185 -15.43 -2.34 6.13
C GLY A 185 -15.84 -0.92 5.72
N SER A 186 -15.15 -0.32 4.74
CA SER A 186 -15.39 1.04 4.25
C SER A 186 -15.49 2.11 5.34
N PRO A 187 -14.44 2.26 6.19
CA PRO A 187 -14.47 3.19 7.31
C PRO A 187 -14.57 4.65 6.86
N ALA A 188 -15.21 5.49 7.68
CA ALA A 188 -15.40 6.91 7.34
C ALA A 188 -14.06 7.61 7.05
N LEU A 189 -14.01 8.45 6.01
CA LEU A 189 -12.78 9.12 5.58
C LEU A 189 -12.15 10.02 6.66
N SER A 190 -12.94 10.50 7.63
CA SER A 190 -12.45 11.25 8.79
C SER A 190 -11.65 10.36 9.76
N GLN A 191 -12.08 9.12 9.97
CA GLN A 191 -11.37 8.15 10.81
C GLN A 191 -10.06 7.71 10.14
N LEU A 192 -10.10 7.46 8.82
CA LEU A 192 -8.90 7.14 8.05
C LEU A 192 -7.91 8.32 8.01
N SER A 193 -8.41 9.56 7.96
CA SER A 193 -7.57 10.75 7.96
C SER A 193 -6.64 10.79 9.17
N GLY A 194 -7.18 10.52 10.37
CA GLY A 194 -6.40 10.46 11.61
C GLY A 194 -5.35 9.34 11.61
N ARG A 195 -5.70 8.15 11.10
CA ARG A 195 -4.81 6.98 11.06
C ARG A 195 -3.70 7.10 10.02
N ALA A 196 -4.03 7.58 8.82
CA ALA A 196 -3.10 7.70 7.69
C ALA A 196 -2.29 9.01 7.70
N LEU A 197 -2.68 9.98 8.54
CA LEU A 197 -2.13 11.34 8.55
C LEU A 197 -2.23 12.00 7.16
N LEU A 198 -3.41 11.88 6.54
CA LEU A 198 -3.74 12.43 5.22
C LEU A 198 -5.10 13.14 5.27
N PRO A 199 -5.30 14.28 4.59
CA PRO A 199 -6.61 14.92 4.51
C PRO A 199 -7.67 14.00 3.89
N SER A 200 -8.91 14.04 4.38
CA SER A 200 -10.01 13.23 3.83
C SER A 200 -10.27 13.51 2.34
N SER A 201 -10.06 14.74 1.87
CA SER A 201 -10.13 15.10 0.45
C SER A 201 -9.06 14.38 -0.39
N CYS A 202 -7.81 14.36 0.08
CA CYS A 202 -6.69 13.64 -0.52
C CYS A 202 -7.00 12.13 -0.57
N ILE A 203 -7.50 11.54 0.53
CA ILE A 203 -7.90 10.12 0.54
C ILE A 203 -9.00 9.83 -0.49
N GLY A 204 -10.05 10.67 -0.55
CA GLY A 204 -11.14 10.49 -1.51
C GLY A 204 -10.67 10.56 -2.97
N GLN A 205 -9.80 11.52 -3.30
CA GLN A 205 -9.25 11.65 -4.66
C GLN A 205 -8.33 10.47 -5.06
N VAL A 206 -7.54 9.95 -4.09
CA VAL A 206 -6.70 8.77 -4.31
C VAL A 206 -7.57 7.53 -4.55
N LEU A 207 -8.59 7.30 -3.71
CA LEU A 207 -9.52 6.19 -3.89
C LEU A 207 -10.32 6.30 -5.20
N ALA A 208 -10.61 7.52 -5.65
CA ALA A 208 -11.25 7.76 -6.94
C ALA A 208 -10.27 7.68 -8.14
N GLY A 209 -9.00 7.33 -7.93
CA GLY A 209 -8.01 7.13 -9.00
C GLY A 209 -7.60 8.38 -9.77
N HIS A 210 -7.78 9.56 -9.18
CA HIS A 210 -7.42 10.82 -9.84
C HIS A 210 -5.91 11.02 -9.93
N HIS A 211 -5.16 10.48 -8.98
CA HIS A 211 -3.70 10.54 -8.93
C HIS A 211 -3.13 9.46 -8.00
N ALA A 212 -1.85 9.13 -8.18
CA ALA A 212 -1.08 8.33 -7.25
C ALA A 212 -0.36 9.24 -6.22
N PRO A 213 -0.52 9.00 -4.90
CA PRO A 213 0.26 9.72 -3.91
C PRO A 213 1.72 9.20 -3.88
N PRO A 214 2.66 9.99 -3.30
CA PRO A 214 4.03 9.53 -3.12
C PRO A 214 4.09 8.33 -2.16
N TRP A 215 5.08 7.46 -2.33
CA TRP A 215 5.17 6.18 -1.61
C TRP A 215 4.97 6.28 -0.09
N PRO A 216 5.59 7.23 0.64
CA PRO A 216 5.37 7.32 2.08
C PRO A 216 3.92 7.60 2.48
N ALA A 217 3.15 8.30 1.64
CA ALA A 217 1.73 8.53 1.86
C ALA A 217 0.91 7.28 1.51
N THR A 218 1.20 6.63 0.38
CA THR A 218 0.58 5.35 -0.02
C THR A 218 0.76 4.29 1.08
N ALA A 219 1.98 4.10 1.57
CA ALA A 219 2.29 3.11 2.59
C ALA A 219 1.61 3.40 3.95
N ARG A 220 1.39 4.67 4.31
CA ARG A 220 0.59 5.03 5.49
C ARG A 220 -0.88 4.69 5.30
N LEU A 221 -1.44 4.97 4.11
CA LEU A 221 -2.82 4.66 3.79
C LEU A 221 -3.06 3.14 3.79
N VAL A 222 -2.19 2.37 3.14
CA VAL A 222 -2.26 0.89 3.12
C VAL A 222 -2.25 0.31 4.53
N ARG A 223 -1.33 0.78 5.39
CA ARG A 223 -1.27 0.36 6.80
C ARG A 223 -2.50 0.78 7.60
N ALA A 224 -3.04 1.98 7.36
CA ALA A 224 -4.26 2.45 8.01
C ALA A 224 -5.50 1.62 7.64
N LEU A 225 -5.46 0.96 6.49
CA LEU A 225 -6.47 0.00 6.00
C LEU A 225 -6.19 -1.45 6.42
N GLY A 226 -5.16 -1.71 7.25
CA GLY A 226 -4.81 -3.07 7.67
C GLY A 226 -4.11 -3.92 6.59
N GLY A 227 -3.75 -3.30 5.47
CA GLY A 227 -2.94 -3.90 4.43
C GLY A 227 -1.44 -3.85 4.73
N ARG A 228 -0.67 -4.57 3.93
CA ARG A 228 0.80 -4.53 3.95
C ARG A 228 1.30 -3.64 2.83
N SER A 229 2.21 -2.72 3.14
CA SER A 229 2.79 -1.84 2.14
C SER A 229 3.49 -2.64 1.04
N GLU A 230 4.20 -3.69 1.42
CA GLU A 230 5.08 -4.46 0.54
C GLU A 230 4.32 -5.17 -0.58
N ASP A 231 3.03 -5.47 -0.36
CA ASP A 231 2.16 -6.09 -1.36
C ASP A 231 1.71 -5.08 -2.44
N ILE A 232 1.69 -3.78 -2.11
CA ILE A 232 1.23 -2.68 -2.99
C ILE A 232 2.41 -1.99 -3.68
N GLU A 233 3.62 -2.08 -3.12
CA GLU A 233 4.79 -1.38 -3.65
C GLU A 233 5.10 -1.68 -5.11
N PRO A 234 5.11 -2.95 -5.57
CA PRO A 234 5.40 -3.27 -6.96
C PRO A 234 4.38 -2.66 -7.93
N LEU A 235 3.11 -2.60 -7.51
CA LEU A 235 2.07 -1.93 -8.28
C LEU A 235 2.29 -0.42 -8.31
N TRP A 236 2.63 0.20 -7.18
CA TRP A 236 2.94 1.63 -7.12
C TRP A 236 4.14 2.00 -8.01
N GLN A 237 5.19 1.18 -7.99
CA GLN A 237 6.36 1.35 -8.86
C GLN A 237 5.98 1.21 -10.35
N ALA A 238 5.16 0.22 -10.70
CA ALA A 238 4.66 0.06 -12.07
C ALA A 238 3.85 1.28 -12.54
N VAL A 239 3.06 1.90 -11.65
CA VAL A 239 2.34 3.15 -11.96
C VAL A 239 3.30 4.31 -12.24
N LEU A 240 4.37 4.44 -11.45
CA LEU A 240 5.39 5.45 -11.70
C LEU A 240 6.09 5.24 -13.05
N GLN A 241 6.48 4.00 -13.34
CA GLN A 241 7.12 3.64 -14.61
C GLN A 241 6.20 3.95 -15.79
N ALA A 242 4.93 3.55 -15.70
CA ALA A 242 3.90 3.84 -16.68
C ALA A 242 3.69 5.34 -16.88
N ALA A 243 3.72 6.14 -15.80
CA ALA A 243 3.63 7.59 -15.87
C ALA A 243 4.87 8.21 -16.54
N THR A 244 6.08 7.72 -16.26
CA THR A 244 7.30 8.21 -16.92
C THR A 244 7.36 7.91 -18.41
N ALA A 245 6.65 6.87 -18.87
CA ALA A 245 6.50 6.57 -20.29
C ALA A 245 5.53 7.53 -21.02
N LEU A 246 4.72 8.30 -20.28
CA LEU A 246 3.90 9.37 -20.84
C LEU A 246 4.71 10.67 -20.89
N ASP A 247 5.34 10.96 -22.02
CA ASP A 247 5.88 12.30 -22.28
C ASP A 247 4.73 13.34 -22.33
N GLY A 248 4.74 14.37 -21.47
CA GLY A 248 3.88 15.56 -21.62
C GLY A 248 3.05 16.02 -20.40
N PRO A 249 2.05 16.92 -20.60
CA PRO A 249 1.31 17.64 -19.54
C PRO A 249 0.41 16.77 -18.64
N GLN A 250 0.39 15.45 -18.84
CA GLN A 250 -0.40 14.49 -18.06
C GLN A 250 0.34 13.94 -16.83
N LEU A 251 1.68 14.02 -16.81
CA LEU A 251 2.54 13.58 -15.71
C LEU A 251 2.16 14.22 -14.35
N PRO A 252 1.90 15.55 -14.24
CA PRO A 252 1.56 16.19 -12.97
C PRO A 252 0.15 15.87 -12.46
N ARG A 253 -0.72 15.34 -13.33
CA ARG A 253 -2.08 14.90 -12.94
C ARG A 253 -2.06 13.47 -12.39
N GLN A 254 -1.23 12.59 -12.95
CA GLN A 254 -1.08 11.23 -12.45
C GLN A 254 -0.24 11.16 -11.16
N LEU A 255 0.66 12.13 -10.95
CA LEU A 255 1.54 12.20 -9.77
C LEU A 255 1.15 13.35 -8.84
N GLY A 256 0.44 13.00 -7.76
CA GLY A 256 0.28 13.84 -6.58
C GLY A 256 -0.95 14.75 -6.51
N CYS A 257 -1.70 14.64 -5.42
CA CYS A 257 -2.60 15.70 -4.96
C CYS A 257 -1.79 16.93 -4.54
N ALA A 258 -2.25 18.14 -4.87
CA ALA A 258 -1.72 19.37 -4.30
C ALA A 258 -1.77 19.37 -2.74
N ASP A 259 -2.77 18.70 -2.14
CA ASP A 259 -2.92 18.60 -0.68
C ASP A 259 -2.04 17.49 -0.07
N CYS A 260 -1.75 16.41 -0.81
CA CYS A 260 -0.81 15.39 -0.35
C CYS A 260 0.66 15.91 -0.44
N ARG A 261 0.95 16.95 -1.25
CA ARG A 261 2.28 17.61 -1.34
C ARG A 261 2.71 18.32 -0.06
N ILE A 262 1.79 18.61 0.86
CA ILE A 262 2.14 19.22 2.17
C ILE A 262 2.93 18.22 3.06
N THR A 263 3.02 16.93 2.69
CA THR A 263 3.78 15.92 3.46
C THR A 263 4.89 15.15 2.73
N ALA A 264 5.19 15.39 1.45
CA ALA A 264 6.37 14.79 0.78
C ALA A 264 7.36 15.86 0.30
N PRO A 265 8.68 15.72 0.59
CA PRO A 265 9.69 16.55 -0.05
C PRO A 265 9.74 16.22 -1.54
N HIS A 266 9.97 17.25 -2.36
CA HIS A 266 10.16 17.16 -3.80
C HIS A 266 11.09 15.99 -4.18
N ALA A 267 10.62 15.13 -5.08
CA ALA A 267 11.49 14.35 -5.96
C ALA A 267 11.95 15.29 -7.10
N PRO A 268 13.13 15.07 -7.70
CA PRO A 268 13.86 16.03 -8.54
C PRO A 268 13.07 16.60 -9.71
#